data_AF-A0A6A6PZC5-F1
#
_entry.id   AF-A0A6A6PZC5-F1
#
_cell.length_a   1.000
_cell.length_b   1.000
_cell.length_c   1.000
_cell.angle_alpha   90.00
_cell.angle_beta   90.00
_cell.angle_gamma   90.00
#
_symmetry.space_group_name_H-M   'P 1'
#
loop_
_entity.id
_entity.type
_entity.pdbx_description
1 polymer ?
#
loop_
_entity_poly.entity_id
_entity_poly.type
_entity_poly.pdbx_seq_one_letter_code
_entity_poly.pdbx_strand_id
1 'polypeptide(L)'
;MDSLKPPTGLEDDGWFKVKRSGRGHRNRGAASEATCTMYTQNAEDNDATVASITKQFESNLATWKQSSCRKKYHRMLKEYQPDGHAWLITKAICFATGSFSRINLTNRKRSLLQFAVFVDTSRHVAQLRDGGPLALFAQDPLYTDVDKAFLRSLDIHVLEAEIEIGNGLEPAINHFDPETMIFEFCMDTSRKAVRQFITSRAALFACTSFQGFLDPSRQLTVPSLDRSQSAVVGEETAQTMAAKHFCDEKEDAQRASKFKREYSMKWFPEFEEDNTVFHRMAIHFKNPVDDDEEGE
;
A
#
# COMPACT_ATOMS: atom_id res chain seq x y z
N MET A 1 -10.52 -29.24 -46.91
CA MET A 1 -9.41 -28.42 -46.36
C MET A 1 -9.84 -26.98 -46.52
N ASP A 2 -10.64 -26.50 -45.57
CA ASP A 2 -11.16 -25.13 -45.59
C ASP A 2 -10.29 -24.26 -44.69
N SER A 3 -9.62 -23.30 -45.32
CA SER A 3 -8.76 -22.33 -44.65
C SER A 3 -9.61 -21.30 -43.90
N LEU A 4 -9.59 -21.38 -42.58
CA LEU A 4 -10.16 -20.40 -41.67
C LEU A 4 -9.44 -19.06 -41.82
N LYS A 5 -10.17 -18.02 -42.22
CA LYS A 5 -9.72 -16.63 -42.12
C LYS A 5 -9.78 -16.17 -40.65
N PRO A 6 -8.78 -15.43 -40.14
CA PRO A 6 -8.84 -14.87 -38.81
C PRO A 6 -9.85 -13.71 -38.74
N PRO A 7 -10.50 -13.49 -37.57
CA PRO A 7 -11.43 -12.40 -37.39
C PRO A 7 -10.69 -11.05 -37.30
N THR A 8 -11.03 -10.14 -38.19
CA THR A 8 -10.69 -8.72 -38.12
C THR A 8 -11.62 -8.04 -37.11
N GLY A 9 -11.07 -7.61 -35.98
CA GLY A 9 -11.83 -6.92 -34.94
C GLY A 9 -11.01 -6.66 -33.69
N LEU A 10 -9.96 -5.85 -33.81
CA LEU A 10 -9.39 -5.11 -32.69
C LEU A 10 -9.58 -3.64 -33.06
N GLU A 11 -10.55 -3.01 -32.42
CA GLU A 11 -10.67 -1.56 -32.44
C GLU A 11 -9.38 -0.99 -31.83
N ASP A 12 -8.86 0.04 -32.49
CA ASP A 12 -7.61 0.70 -32.18
C ASP A 12 -7.81 1.59 -30.95
N ASP A 13 -7.59 1.03 -29.76
CA ASP A 13 -7.55 1.75 -28.49
C ASP A 13 -6.34 2.70 -28.49
N GLY A 14 -6.48 3.86 -29.15
CA GLY A 14 -5.45 4.88 -29.35
C GLY A 14 -4.91 5.58 -28.09
N TRP A 15 -4.65 4.84 -27.01
CA TRP A 15 -4.40 5.32 -25.65
C TRP A 15 -2.95 5.19 -25.16
N PHE A 16 -2.01 4.67 -25.95
CA PHE A 16 -0.60 4.50 -25.54
C PHE A 16 0.42 5.38 -26.29
N LYS A 17 0.05 6.58 -26.75
CA LYS A 17 1.04 7.56 -27.25
C LYS A 17 1.55 8.47 -26.14
N VAL A 18 2.39 7.94 -25.26
CA VAL A 18 3.26 8.79 -24.43
C VAL A 18 4.31 9.41 -25.35
N LYS A 19 4.13 10.68 -25.73
CA LYS A 19 5.17 11.44 -26.42
C LYS A 19 6.40 11.50 -25.51
N ARG A 20 7.46 10.76 -25.85
CA ARG A 20 8.79 10.97 -25.27
C ARG A 20 9.30 12.33 -25.75
N SER A 21 8.99 13.39 -25.00
CA SER A 21 9.57 14.71 -25.21
C SER A 21 11.06 14.65 -24.86
N GLY A 22 11.89 15.18 -25.75
CA GLY A 22 13.34 15.05 -25.74
C GLY A 22 14.06 15.64 -24.52
N ARG A 23 15.31 15.21 -24.36
CA ARG A 23 16.29 15.69 -23.39
C ARG A 23 16.48 17.20 -23.51
N GLY A 24 15.88 17.95 -22.60
CA GLY A 24 16.16 19.37 -22.35
C GLY A 24 17.11 19.55 -21.16
N HIS A 25 18.14 20.35 -21.35
CA HIS A 25 19.23 20.61 -20.42
C HIS A 25 18.77 21.40 -19.18
N ARG A 26 19.41 21.10 -18.04
CA ARG A 26 19.22 21.66 -16.69
C ARG A 26 19.14 23.20 -16.64
N ASN A 27 18.14 23.71 -15.90
CA ASN A 27 18.29 24.92 -15.09
C ASN A 27 18.04 24.56 -13.62
N ARG A 28 19.13 24.49 -12.83
CA ARG A 28 19.12 24.38 -11.36
C ARG A 28 19.06 25.80 -10.82
N GLY A 29 17.91 26.22 -10.30
CA GLY A 29 17.78 27.56 -9.73
C GLY A 29 16.35 27.90 -9.36
N ALA A 30 15.78 27.14 -8.43
CA ALA A 30 14.66 27.49 -7.55
C ALA A 30 14.22 26.17 -6.92
N ALA A 31 14.65 25.90 -5.69
CA ALA A 31 13.98 24.93 -4.85
C ALA A 31 12.61 25.53 -4.51
N SER A 32 11.66 25.38 -5.44
CA SER A 32 10.25 25.51 -5.13
C SER A 32 9.96 24.49 -4.05
N GLU A 33 9.45 24.98 -2.92
CA GLU A 33 8.80 24.21 -1.87
C GLU A 33 7.64 23.41 -2.49
N ALA A 34 7.98 22.32 -3.18
CA ALA A 34 7.05 21.26 -3.50
C ALA A 34 6.78 20.48 -2.21
N THR A 35 6.14 21.17 -1.26
CA THR A 35 5.34 20.52 -0.23
C THR A 35 4.43 19.56 -0.96
N CYS A 36 4.41 18.29 -0.55
CA CYS A 36 3.62 17.22 -1.14
C CYS A 36 2.12 17.53 -1.02
N THR A 37 1.58 18.43 -1.84
CA THR A 37 0.14 18.77 -1.91
C THR A 37 -0.60 17.73 -2.75
N MET A 38 -0.39 16.43 -2.45
CA MET A 38 -0.93 15.32 -3.23
C MET A 38 -2.36 14.92 -2.82
N TYR A 39 -2.84 15.37 -1.65
CA TYR A 39 -4.27 15.34 -1.30
C TYR A 39 -5.03 16.53 -1.91
N THR A 40 -4.70 16.91 -3.15
CA THR A 40 -5.64 17.72 -3.93
C THR A 40 -6.85 16.83 -4.18
N GLN A 41 -7.90 17.03 -3.38
CA GLN A 41 -9.17 16.34 -3.52
C GLN A 41 -9.72 16.69 -4.91
N ASN A 42 -9.44 15.82 -5.89
CA ASN A 42 -10.09 15.91 -7.18
C ASN A 42 -11.60 15.87 -6.95
N ALA A 43 -12.36 16.67 -7.70
CA ALA A 43 -13.80 16.65 -7.60
C ALA A 43 -14.33 15.23 -7.83
N GLU A 44 -15.46 14.94 -7.18
CA GLU A 44 -16.21 13.72 -7.42
C GLU A 44 -16.66 13.70 -8.88
N ASP A 45 -16.60 12.52 -9.49
CA ASP A 45 -17.06 12.29 -10.84
C ASP A 45 -18.56 11.97 -10.77
N ASN A 46 -19.38 12.88 -11.28
CA ASN A 46 -20.84 12.74 -11.26
C ASN A 46 -21.33 11.50 -12.03
N ASP A 47 -20.51 10.95 -12.94
CA ASP A 47 -20.83 9.75 -13.72
C ASP A 47 -20.35 8.46 -13.02
N ALA A 48 -19.59 8.57 -11.92
CA ALA A 48 -19.16 7.43 -11.14
C ALA A 48 -20.33 6.92 -10.29
N THR A 49 -20.81 5.73 -10.63
CA THR A 49 -21.86 5.02 -9.90
C THR A 49 -21.29 3.71 -9.37
N VAL A 50 -21.95 3.12 -8.37
CA VAL A 50 -21.56 1.79 -7.86
C VAL A 50 -21.49 0.76 -8.99
N ALA A 51 -22.44 0.79 -9.92
CA ALA A 51 -22.47 -0.12 -11.07
C ALA A 51 -21.29 0.12 -12.04
N SER A 52 -20.95 1.37 -12.35
CA SER A 52 -19.83 1.66 -13.26
C SER A 52 -18.47 1.34 -12.62
N ILE A 53 -18.31 1.54 -11.31
CA ILE A 53 -17.12 1.13 -10.56
C ILE A 53 -17.03 -0.40 -10.48
N THR A 54 -18.14 -1.09 -10.20
CA THR A 54 -18.19 -2.56 -10.15
C THR A 54 -17.74 -3.17 -11.47
N LYS A 55 -18.25 -2.67 -12.59
CA LYS A 55 -17.84 -3.13 -13.93
C LYS A 55 -16.34 -2.95 -14.17
N GLN A 56 -15.78 -1.81 -13.77
CA GLN A 56 -14.33 -1.56 -13.90
C GLN A 56 -13.51 -2.48 -12.99
N PHE A 57 -13.96 -2.69 -11.76
CA PHE A 57 -13.34 -3.62 -10.81
C PHE A 57 -13.32 -5.05 -11.35
N GLU A 58 -14.44 -5.55 -11.89
CA GLU A 58 -14.55 -6.89 -12.47
C GLU A 58 -13.61 -7.06 -13.67
N SER A 59 -13.51 -6.04 -14.53
CA SER A 59 -12.55 -6.03 -15.63
C SER A 59 -11.10 -6.11 -15.13
N ASN A 60 -10.72 -5.29 -14.15
CA ASN A 60 -9.38 -5.30 -13.57
C ASN A 60 -9.07 -6.63 -12.86
N LEU A 61 -10.04 -7.20 -12.15
CA LEU A 61 -9.93 -8.50 -11.51
C LEU A 61 -9.75 -9.62 -12.54
N ALA A 62 -10.44 -9.56 -13.68
CA ALA A 62 -10.25 -10.50 -14.77
C ALA A 62 -8.85 -10.40 -15.37
N THR A 63 -8.36 -9.18 -15.62
CA THR A 63 -6.97 -8.94 -16.07
C THR A 63 -5.96 -9.52 -15.08
N TRP A 64 -6.07 -9.19 -13.80
CA TRP A 64 -5.20 -9.72 -12.74
C TRP A 64 -5.21 -11.26 -12.72
N LYS A 65 -6.40 -11.87 -12.79
CA LYS A 65 -6.57 -13.33 -12.77
C LYS A 65 -5.85 -14.06 -13.90
N GLN A 66 -5.74 -13.43 -15.06
CA GLN A 66 -5.10 -13.99 -16.24
C GLN A 66 -3.58 -13.78 -16.26
N SER A 67 -3.07 -12.81 -15.48
CA SER A 67 -1.66 -12.44 -15.46
C SER A 67 -0.73 -13.55 -14.97
N SER A 68 0.51 -13.54 -15.48
CA SER A 68 1.57 -14.43 -14.99
C SER A 68 2.01 -14.03 -13.58
N CYS A 69 1.99 -12.71 -13.30
CA CYS A 69 2.27 -12.10 -12.02
C CYS A 69 1.46 -12.75 -10.88
N ARG A 70 0.14 -12.88 -11.04
CA ARG A 70 -0.72 -13.53 -10.04
C ARG A 70 -0.28 -14.95 -9.72
N LYS A 71 0.04 -15.76 -10.74
CA LYS A 71 0.48 -17.15 -10.55
C LYS A 71 1.79 -17.23 -9.75
N LYS A 72 2.73 -16.34 -10.05
CA LYS A 72 4.00 -16.21 -9.31
C LYS A 72 3.73 -15.77 -7.88
N TYR A 73 2.86 -14.78 -7.68
CA TYR A 73 2.52 -14.24 -6.38
C TYR A 73 1.83 -15.26 -5.49
N HIS A 74 0.82 -15.98 -5.99
CA HIS A 74 0.13 -17.03 -5.25
C HIS A 74 1.07 -18.19 -4.87
N ARG A 75 1.97 -18.58 -5.78
CA ARG A 75 2.99 -19.59 -5.47
C ARG A 75 3.87 -19.14 -4.31
N MET A 76 4.31 -17.89 -4.32
CA MET A 76 5.10 -17.32 -3.24
C MET A 76 4.31 -17.33 -1.93
N LEU A 77 3.04 -16.90 -1.91
CA LEU A 77 2.22 -16.95 -0.69
C LEU A 77 2.04 -18.36 -0.12
N LYS A 78 2.13 -19.39 -0.96
CA LYS A 78 2.10 -20.80 -0.54
C LYS A 78 3.46 -21.28 -0.03
N GLU A 79 4.55 -20.85 -0.68
CA GLU A 79 5.93 -21.25 -0.33
C GLU A 79 6.38 -20.65 1.01
N TYR A 80 5.98 -19.42 1.31
CA TYR A 80 6.36 -18.70 2.53
C TYR A 80 5.29 -18.77 3.63
N GLN A 81 4.48 -19.83 3.64
CA GLN A 81 3.66 -20.15 4.81
C GLN A 81 4.58 -20.45 6.00
N PRO A 82 4.19 -20.11 7.24
CA PRO A 82 4.94 -20.54 8.43
C PRO A 82 5.13 -22.06 8.42
N ASP A 83 6.34 -22.53 8.72
CA ASP A 83 6.73 -23.93 8.53
C ASP A 83 5.72 -24.91 9.12
N GLY A 84 5.20 -25.81 8.28
CA GLY A 84 4.26 -26.86 8.68
C GLY A 84 2.84 -26.42 9.00
N HIS A 85 2.51 -25.12 8.90
CA HIS A 85 1.21 -24.59 9.33
C HIS A 85 0.54 -23.71 8.27
N ALA A 86 -0.79 -23.81 8.20
CA ALA A 86 -1.60 -22.90 7.39
C ALA A 86 -1.52 -21.46 7.92
N TRP A 87 -1.80 -20.48 7.06
CA TRP A 87 -1.95 -19.08 7.49
C TRP A 87 -2.99 -18.97 8.62
N LEU A 88 -2.59 -18.40 9.76
CA LEU A 88 -3.50 -18.04 10.85
C LEU A 88 -4.25 -16.72 10.58
N ILE A 89 -4.13 -16.17 9.38
CA ILE A 89 -4.70 -14.87 9.03
C ILE A 89 -6.23 -14.95 9.06
N THR A 90 -6.88 -14.15 9.93
CA THR A 90 -8.34 -14.02 10.06
C THR A 90 -8.91 -12.75 9.46
N LYS A 91 -8.05 -11.76 9.19
CA LYS A 91 -8.47 -10.45 8.69
C LYS A 91 -7.46 -9.85 7.73
N ALA A 92 -7.96 -9.01 6.83
CA ALA A 92 -7.15 -8.28 5.87
C ALA A 92 -7.55 -6.81 5.82
N ILE A 93 -6.56 -5.91 5.81
CA ILE A 93 -6.78 -4.47 5.82
C ILE A 93 -6.08 -3.85 4.61
N CYS A 94 -6.80 -3.06 3.83
CA CYS A 94 -6.28 -2.31 2.69
C CYS A 94 -6.19 -0.81 3.01
N PHE A 95 -5.04 -0.21 2.71
CA PHE A 95 -4.76 1.21 2.93
C PHE A 95 -4.39 1.93 1.63
N ALA A 96 -4.70 3.23 1.60
CA ALA A 96 -4.16 4.17 0.63
C ALA A 96 -4.43 3.79 -0.83
N THR A 97 -5.65 3.36 -1.13
CA THR A 97 -6.08 3.10 -2.52
C THR A 97 -6.48 4.38 -3.23
N GLY A 98 -6.74 5.47 -2.52
CA GLY A 98 -7.49 6.63 -3.03
C GLY A 98 -8.95 6.28 -3.32
N SER A 99 -9.67 7.26 -3.87
CA SER A 99 -11.07 7.12 -4.28
C SER A 99 -11.21 6.47 -5.67
N PHE A 100 -12.28 5.69 -5.84
CA PHE A 100 -12.67 5.07 -7.11
C PHE A 100 -13.70 5.89 -7.90
N SER A 101 -14.20 6.99 -7.33
CA SER A 101 -15.28 7.81 -7.87
C SER A 101 -14.88 9.29 -8.11
N ARG A 102 -13.60 9.65 -8.00
CA ARG A 102 -13.11 11.01 -8.34
C ARG A 102 -12.59 11.11 -9.77
N ILE A 103 -12.60 12.31 -10.37
CA ILE A 103 -12.32 12.57 -11.81
C ILE A 103 -10.94 12.08 -12.32
N ASN A 104 -10.01 11.72 -11.42
CA ASN A 104 -8.69 11.22 -11.81
C ASN A 104 -8.76 9.77 -12.34
N LEU A 105 -9.12 9.60 -13.62
CA LEU A 105 -9.31 8.31 -14.28
C LEU A 105 -8.06 7.41 -14.26
N THR A 106 -6.86 8.00 -14.44
CA THR A 106 -5.60 7.23 -14.41
C THR A 106 -5.36 6.63 -13.03
N ASN A 107 -5.50 7.44 -11.97
CA ASN A 107 -5.38 6.93 -10.61
C ASN A 107 -6.49 5.93 -10.31
N ARG A 108 -7.74 6.20 -10.69
CA ARG A 108 -8.88 5.28 -10.51
C ARG A 108 -8.60 3.89 -11.07
N LYS A 109 -8.11 3.79 -12.31
CA LYS A 109 -7.80 2.50 -12.94
C LYS A 109 -6.74 1.74 -12.14
N ARG A 110 -5.65 2.42 -11.76
CA ARG A 110 -4.58 1.85 -10.94
C ARG A 110 -5.10 1.39 -9.57
N SER A 111 -5.86 2.24 -8.90
CA SER A 111 -6.46 1.99 -7.58
C SER A 111 -7.38 0.78 -7.60
N LEU A 112 -8.25 0.66 -8.61
CA LEU A 112 -9.14 -0.49 -8.75
C LEU A 112 -8.38 -1.78 -9.06
N LEU A 113 -7.27 -1.69 -9.81
CA LEU A 113 -6.43 -2.86 -10.09
C LEU A 113 -5.68 -3.31 -8.83
N GLN A 114 -5.07 -2.38 -8.10
CA GLN A 114 -4.47 -2.64 -6.78
C GLN A 114 -5.49 -3.26 -5.82
N PHE A 115 -6.70 -2.71 -5.78
CA PHE A 115 -7.77 -3.23 -4.95
C PHE A 115 -8.23 -4.64 -5.39
N ALA A 116 -8.27 -4.93 -6.70
CA ALA A 116 -8.55 -6.25 -7.21
C ALA A 116 -7.51 -7.29 -6.76
N VAL A 117 -6.23 -6.91 -6.69
CA VAL A 117 -5.17 -7.76 -6.11
C VAL A 117 -5.43 -8.01 -4.62
N PHE A 118 -5.77 -6.98 -3.83
CA PHE A 118 -6.10 -7.15 -2.42
C PHE A 118 -7.25 -8.16 -2.21
N VAL A 119 -8.36 -8.02 -2.96
CA VAL A 119 -9.52 -8.90 -2.83
C VAL A 119 -9.19 -10.33 -3.25
N ASP A 120 -8.52 -10.51 -4.39
CA ASP A 120 -8.13 -11.84 -4.87
C ASP A 120 -7.13 -12.54 -3.94
N THR A 121 -6.18 -11.78 -3.39
CA THR A 121 -5.20 -12.28 -2.42
C THR A 121 -5.87 -12.72 -1.14
N SER A 122 -6.78 -11.91 -0.61
CA SER A 122 -7.52 -12.24 0.61
C SER A 122 -8.32 -13.53 0.45
N ARG A 123 -8.95 -13.72 -0.71
CA ARG A 123 -9.63 -14.97 -1.07
C ARG A 123 -8.66 -16.15 -1.19
N HIS A 124 -7.48 -15.92 -1.77
CA HIS A 124 -6.48 -16.98 -1.90
C HIS A 124 -5.92 -17.40 -0.54
N VAL A 125 -5.59 -16.46 0.34
CA VAL A 125 -5.15 -16.74 1.71
C VAL A 125 -6.25 -17.46 2.49
N ALA A 126 -7.52 -17.07 2.34
CA ALA A 126 -8.65 -17.79 2.92
C ALA A 126 -8.73 -19.27 2.46
N GLN A 127 -8.41 -19.56 1.20
CA GLN A 127 -8.39 -20.93 0.66
C GLN A 127 -7.20 -21.75 1.14
N LEU A 128 -6.12 -21.10 1.57
CA LEU A 128 -4.92 -21.74 2.09
C LEU A 128 -5.06 -22.11 3.58
N ARG A 129 -6.18 -21.76 4.23
CA ARG A 129 -6.45 -22.03 5.63
C ARG A 129 -7.79 -22.73 5.85
N ASP A 130 -7.88 -23.46 6.96
CA ASP A 130 -9.13 -24.05 7.44
C ASP A 130 -9.81 -23.06 8.39
N GLY A 131 -10.48 -22.04 7.86
CA GLY A 131 -11.02 -20.96 8.72
C GLY A 131 -12.15 -20.10 8.15
N GLY A 132 -12.69 -20.45 6.98
CA GLY A 132 -13.71 -19.64 6.32
C GLY A 132 -13.19 -18.33 5.72
N PRO A 133 -14.10 -17.42 5.32
CA PRO A 133 -13.73 -16.11 4.75
C PRO A 133 -13.01 -15.21 5.75
N LEU A 134 -12.12 -14.34 5.26
CA LEU A 134 -11.46 -13.31 6.07
C LEU A 134 -12.41 -12.13 6.31
N ALA A 135 -12.30 -11.50 7.49
CA ALA A 135 -12.88 -10.18 7.68
C ALA A 135 -12.06 -9.14 6.89
N LEU A 136 -12.72 -8.40 5.99
CA LEU A 136 -12.06 -7.45 5.10
C LEU A 136 -12.33 -6.01 5.54
N PHE A 137 -11.27 -5.22 5.60
CA PHE A 137 -11.31 -3.81 5.96
C PHE A 137 -10.62 -2.96 4.90
N ALA A 138 -11.10 -1.74 4.72
CA ALA A 138 -10.45 -0.74 3.88
C ALA A 138 -10.44 0.62 4.60
N GLN A 139 -9.31 1.31 4.58
CA GLN A 139 -9.16 2.64 5.16
C GLN A 139 -8.49 3.57 4.17
N ASP A 140 -9.24 4.56 3.71
CA ASP A 140 -8.72 5.69 2.94
C ASP A 140 -9.56 6.93 3.23
N PRO A 141 -8.95 8.04 3.65
CA PRO A 141 -9.71 9.24 4.01
C PRO A 141 -10.28 9.98 2.77
N LEU A 142 -9.94 9.54 1.55
CA LEU A 142 -10.48 10.09 0.30
C LEU A 142 -11.77 9.41 -0.17
N TYR A 143 -12.20 8.32 0.46
CA TYR A 143 -13.40 7.59 0.07
C TYR A 143 -14.65 8.47 0.12
N THR A 144 -15.37 8.47 -0.99
CA THR A 144 -16.71 9.08 -1.14
C THR A 144 -17.80 8.10 -0.69
N ASP A 145 -19.05 8.56 -0.63
CA ASP A 145 -20.18 7.67 -0.34
C ASP A 145 -20.39 6.59 -1.41
N VAL A 146 -20.08 6.90 -2.67
CA VAL A 146 -20.13 5.93 -3.78
C VAL A 146 -19.06 4.85 -3.60
N ASP A 147 -17.85 5.23 -3.19
CA ASP A 147 -16.76 4.27 -2.90
C ASP A 147 -17.17 3.34 -1.75
N LYS A 148 -17.71 3.91 -0.67
CA LYS A 148 -18.16 3.15 0.50
C LYS A 148 -19.29 2.19 0.16
N ALA A 149 -20.24 2.61 -0.68
CA ALA A 149 -21.32 1.75 -1.16
C ALA A 149 -20.79 0.59 -2.02
N PHE A 150 -19.83 0.85 -2.92
CA PHE A 150 -19.14 -0.17 -3.68
C PHE A 150 -18.38 -1.16 -2.77
N LEU A 151 -17.60 -0.67 -1.80
CA LEU A 151 -16.86 -1.50 -0.85
C LEU A 151 -17.79 -2.40 -0.03
N ARG A 152 -18.92 -1.88 0.46
CA ARG A 152 -19.94 -2.67 1.16
C ARG A 152 -20.53 -3.76 0.28
N SER A 153 -20.69 -3.52 -1.03
CA SER A 153 -21.20 -4.55 -1.96
C SER A 153 -20.25 -5.75 -2.10
N LEU A 154 -18.99 -5.60 -1.71
CA LEU A 154 -17.98 -6.66 -1.68
C LEU A 154 -17.78 -7.28 -0.29
N ASP A 155 -18.64 -6.94 0.69
CA ASP A 155 -18.51 -7.33 2.10
C ASP A 155 -17.21 -6.81 2.76
N ILE A 156 -16.84 -5.57 2.44
CA ILE A 156 -15.66 -4.90 2.97
C ILE A 156 -16.09 -3.77 3.89
N HIS A 157 -15.62 -3.81 5.13
CA HIS A 157 -15.91 -2.81 6.13
C HIS A 157 -15.00 -1.58 5.95
N VAL A 158 -15.60 -0.41 5.72
CA VAL A 158 -14.84 0.84 5.61
C VAL A 158 -14.56 1.39 6.99
N LEU A 159 -13.28 1.59 7.28
CA LEU A 159 -12.80 2.23 8.48
C LEU A 159 -12.66 3.73 8.20
N GLU A 160 -13.55 4.53 8.80
CA GLU A 160 -13.57 5.98 8.60
C GLU A 160 -12.34 6.61 9.26
N ALA A 161 -11.50 7.25 8.45
CA ALA A 161 -10.32 7.95 8.90
C ALA A 161 -10.42 9.44 8.56
N GLU A 162 -10.00 10.28 9.49
CA GLU A 162 -9.94 11.73 9.29
C GLU A 162 -8.67 12.10 8.50
N ILE A 163 -8.75 13.16 7.69
CA ILE A 163 -7.60 13.73 6.95
C ILE A 163 -6.75 14.59 7.90
N GLU A 164 -6.42 14.08 9.07
CA GLU A 164 -5.60 14.82 10.04
C GLU A 164 -4.15 14.34 9.98
N ILE A 165 -3.26 15.27 9.63
CA ILE A 165 -1.81 15.03 9.57
C ILE A 165 -1.34 14.65 10.98
N GLY A 166 -0.87 13.41 11.14
CA GLY A 166 -0.29 12.93 12.39
C GLY A 166 -1.15 11.95 13.18
N ASN A 167 -2.40 11.67 12.77
CA ASN A 167 -3.24 10.67 13.42
C ASN A 167 -2.81 9.22 13.15
N GLY A 168 -1.76 8.99 12.35
CA GLY A 168 -1.25 7.63 12.15
C GLY A 168 -2.26 6.76 11.41
N LEU A 169 -2.56 5.58 11.95
CA LEU A 169 -3.43 4.56 11.35
C LEU A 169 -4.75 4.36 12.10
N GLU A 170 -5.16 5.30 12.95
CA GLU A 170 -6.47 5.23 13.58
C GLU A 170 -7.59 5.34 12.50
N PRO A 171 -8.70 4.56 12.60
CA PRO A 171 -8.99 3.52 13.60
C PRO A 171 -8.44 2.12 13.27
N ALA A 172 -7.89 1.86 12.08
CA ALA A 172 -7.41 0.54 11.67
C ALA A 172 -6.40 -0.13 12.62
N ILE A 173 -5.66 0.64 13.41
CA ILE A 173 -4.76 0.10 14.44
C ILE A 173 -5.47 -0.85 15.43
N ASN A 174 -6.78 -0.67 15.66
CA ASN A 174 -7.57 -1.55 16.54
C ASN A 174 -7.78 -2.95 15.95
N HIS A 175 -7.51 -3.12 14.66
CA HIS A 175 -7.60 -4.39 13.95
C HIS A 175 -6.24 -5.06 13.78
N PHE A 176 -5.14 -4.46 14.26
CA PHE A 176 -3.81 -4.99 14.09
C PHE A 176 -3.49 -6.07 15.13
N ASP A 177 -3.20 -7.28 14.65
CA ASP A 177 -2.70 -8.38 15.48
C ASP A 177 -1.91 -9.39 14.61
N PRO A 178 -1.34 -10.45 15.22
CA PRO A 178 -0.61 -11.48 14.49
C PRO A 178 -1.43 -12.25 13.44
N GLU A 179 -2.75 -12.16 13.44
CA GLU A 179 -3.64 -12.81 12.47
C GLU A 179 -4.09 -11.85 11.35
N THR A 180 -3.42 -10.70 11.23
CA THR A 180 -3.76 -9.68 10.24
C THR A 180 -2.86 -9.79 9.00
N MET A 181 -3.44 -9.58 7.83
CA MET A 181 -2.76 -9.26 6.58
C MET A 181 -2.97 -7.79 6.24
N ILE A 182 -1.92 -7.10 5.81
CA ILE A 182 -1.96 -5.66 5.50
C ILE A 182 -1.52 -5.42 4.07
N PHE A 183 -2.32 -4.64 3.34
CA PHE A 183 -1.98 -4.10 2.02
C PHE A 183 -1.90 -2.58 2.09
N GLU A 184 -0.77 -2.02 1.66
CA GLU A 184 -0.50 -0.59 1.62
C GLU A 184 0.09 -0.26 0.24
N PHE A 185 -0.64 0.51 -0.57
CA PHE A 185 -0.26 0.72 -1.98
C PHE A 185 0.51 2.00 -2.24
N CYS A 186 0.18 3.11 -1.57
CA CYS A 186 0.87 4.38 -1.75
C CYS A 186 0.48 5.39 -0.67
N MET A 187 0.77 5.07 0.59
CA MET A 187 0.53 5.97 1.70
C MET A 187 1.75 6.89 1.90
N ASP A 188 1.49 8.19 2.03
CA ASP A 188 2.44 9.11 2.64
C ASP A 188 2.43 8.87 4.16
N THR A 189 3.22 7.86 4.57
CA THR A 189 3.19 7.41 5.95
C THR A 189 3.96 8.38 6.84
N SER A 190 3.24 9.01 7.76
CA SER A 190 3.87 9.66 8.91
C SER A 190 4.77 8.65 9.67
N ARG A 191 5.82 9.14 10.34
CA ARG A 191 6.65 8.29 11.22
C ARG A 191 5.80 7.49 12.22
N LYS A 192 4.70 8.09 12.74
CA LYS A 192 3.73 7.41 13.63
C LYS A 192 3.08 6.20 12.94
N ALA A 193 2.61 6.36 11.71
CA ALA A 193 1.99 5.26 10.96
C ALA A 193 2.99 4.11 10.69
N VAL A 194 4.24 4.45 10.30
CA VAL A 194 5.27 3.41 10.09
C VAL A 194 5.60 2.67 11.39
N ARG A 195 5.72 3.39 12.51
CA ARG A 195 5.90 2.78 13.84
C ARG A 195 4.77 1.81 14.13
N GLN A 196 3.52 2.24 13.97
CA GLN A 196 2.33 1.42 14.21
C GLN A 196 2.31 0.15 13.35
N PHE A 197 2.69 0.24 12.08
CA PHE A 197 2.83 -0.93 11.23
C PHE A 197 3.90 -1.91 11.75
N ILE A 198 5.09 -1.42 12.07
CA ILE A 198 6.20 -2.28 12.51
C ILE A 198 5.88 -2.96 13.84
N THR A 199 5.13 -2.28 14.73
CA THR A 199 4.72 -2.84 16.01
C THR A 199 3.48 -3.72 15.95
N SER A 200 2.76 -3.76 14.81
CA SER A 200 1.51 -4.52 14.67
C SER A 200 1.71 -6.03 14.77
N ARG A 201 2.92 -6.51 14.44
CA ARG A 201 3.29 -7.92 14.33
C ARG A 201 2.38 -8.73 13.38
N ALA A 202 1.75 -8.08 12.40
CA ALA A 202 0.90 -8.72 11.40
C ALA A 202 1.63 -9.88 10.70
N ALA A 203 0.92 -10.94 10.33
CA ALA A 203 1.52 -12.12 9.70
C ALA A 203 2.13 -11.80 8.33
N LEU A 204 1.48 -10.91 7.58
CA LEU A 204 1.83 -10.58 6.21
C LEU A 204 1.62 -9.10 5.92
N PHE A 205 2.64 -8.45 5.36
CA PHE A 205 2.53 -7.10 4.82
C PHE A 205 2.84 -7.12 3.33
N ALA A 206 2.04 -6.42 2.53
CA ALA A 206 2.37 -6.06 1.17
C ALA A 206 2.34 -4.53 1.09
N CYS A 207 3.50 -3.89 1.04
CA CYS A 207 3.64 -2.45 1.23
C CYS A 207 4.67 -1.83 0.29
N THR A 208 4.50 -0.56 -0.04
CA THR A 208 5.46 0.22 -0.85
C THR A 208 6.29 1.19 0.01
N SER A 209 5.70 1.71 1.08
CA SER A 209 6.28 2.84 1.84
C SER A 209 7.29 2.42 2.91
N PHE A 210 7.37 1.13 3.27
CA PHE A 210 8.27 0.69 4.38
C PHE A 210 9.75 0.78 4.02
N GLN A 211 10.07 0.73 2.73
CA GLN A 211 11.46 0.60 2.29
C GLN A 211 12.32 1.81 2.66
N GLY A 212 11.75 3.02 2.69
CA GLY A 212 12.47 4.22 3.11
C GLY A 212 12.79 4.24 4.61
N PHE A 213 11.94 3.62 5.43
CA PHE A 213 12.12 3.55 6.87
C PHE A 213 13.06 2.40 7.27
N LEU A 214 12.91 1.25 6.62
CA LEU A 214 13.75 0.09 6.89
C LEU A 214 15.19 0.31 6.40
N ASP A 215 15.43 1.21 5.45
CA ASP A 215 16.78 1.53 4.98
C ASP A 215 17.21 2.93 5.45
N PRO A 216 17.94 3.06 6.58
CA PRO A 216 18.39 4.35 7.09
C PRO A 216 19.24 5.13 6.09
N SER A 217 19.94 4.43 5.18
CA SER A 217 20.75 5.08 4.13
C SER A 217 19.89 5.83 3.10
N ARG A 218 18.59 5.52 3.06
CA ARG A 218 17.59 6.12 2.18
C ARG A 218 16.65 7.09 2.89
N GLN A 219 16.90 7.43 4.16
CA GLN A 219 16.15 8.52 4.77
C GLN A 219 16.35 9.76 3.91
N LEU A 220 15.29 10.10 3.16
CA LEU A 220 15.13 11.39 2.53
C LEU A 220 15.42 12.38 3.65
N THR A 221 16.47 13.18 3.45
CA THR A 221 16.80 14.29 4.33
C THR A 221 15.50 15.02 4.62
N VAL A 222 14.99 14.87 5.84
CA VAL A 222 13.84 15.63 6.31
C VAL A 222 14.18 17.07 5.97
N PRO A 223 13.30 17.84 5.30
CA PRO A 223 13.55 19.25 5.09
C PRO A 223 13.93 19.81 6.44
N SER A 224 15.19 20.22 6.57
CA SER A 224 15.70 20.79 7.81
C SER A 224 14.70 21.87 8.19
N LEU A 225 14.09 21.79 9.38
CA LEU A 225 13.25 22.86 9.90
C LEU A 225 13.98 24.16 9.59
N ASP A 226 13.34 25.00 8.78
CA ASP A 226 13.94 26.21 8.27
C ASP A 226 14.46 27.01 9.46
N ARG A 227 15.80 27.19 9.55
CA ARG A 227 16.49 27.79 10.70
C ARG A 227 15.96 29.19 11.04
N SER A 228 15.22 29.78 10.11
CA SER A 228 14.49 31.04 10.21
C SER A 228 13.34 31.04 11.24
N GLN A 229 12.76 29.89 11.60
CA GLN A 229 11.72 29.82 12.67
C GLN A 229 12.28 29.65 14.09
N SER A 230 13.60 29.46 14.24
CA SER A 230 14.25 29.24 15.53
C SER A 230 14.35 30.49 16.41
N ALA A 231 13.97 31.68 15.92
CA ALA A 231 14.07 32.93 16.69
C ALA A 231 12.96 33.13 17.73
N VAL A 232 11.90 32.30 17.72
CA VAL A 232 10.70 32.47 18.59
C VAL A 232 10.61 31.40 19.67
N VAL A 233 11.37 30.31 19.56
CA VAL A 233 11.34 29.18 20.50
C VAL A 233 12.59 29.24 21.38
N GLY A 234 12.42 29.39 22.70
CA GLY A 234 13.54 29.48 23.64
C GLY A 234 14.53 28.31 23.50
N GLU A 235 15.81 28.59 23.73
CA GLU A 235 16.95 27.66 23.52
C GLU A 235 16.77 26.32 24.27
N GLU A 236 16.16 26.35 25.46
CA GLU A 236 15.84 25.18 26.28
C GLU A 236 14.79 24.26 25.63
N THR A 237 13.78 24.85 24.98
CA THR A 237 12.74 24.12 24.25
C THR A 237 13.31 23.46 22.99
N ALA A 238 14.22 24.15 22.29
CA ALA A 238 14.89 23.61 21.11
C ALA A 238 15.80 22.42 21.45
N GLN A 239 16.57 22.51 22.55
CA GLN A 239 17.40 21.40 23.03
C GLN A 239 16.54 20.19 23.45
N THR A 240 15.42 20.44 24.14
CA THR A 240 14.49 19.38 24.54
C THR A 240 13.86 18.69 23.33
N MET A 241 13.45 19.44 22.30
CA MET A 241 12.93 18.86 21.05
C MET A 241 13.99 18.05 20.30
N ALA A 242 15.23 18.53 20.25
CA ALA A 242 16.34 17.82 19.62
C ALA A 242 16.68 16.51 20.35
N ALA A 243 16.71 16.53 21.69
CA ALA A 243 16.92 15.33 22.51
C ALA A 243 15.81 14.30 22.30
N LYS A 244 14.54 14.75 22.29
CA LYS A 244 13.38 13.88 22.01
C LYS A 244 13.49 13.25 20.62
N HIS A 245 13.81 14.04 19.58
CA HIS A 245 13.97 13.53 18.23
C HIS A 245 15.08 12.48 18.11
N PHE A 246 16.20 12.70 18.80
CA PHE A 246 17.31 11.73 18.82
C PHE A 246 16.94 10.41 19.51
N CYS A 247 16.26 10.47 20.65
CA CYS A 247 15.74 9.28 21.34
C CYS A 247 14.78 8.49 20.45
N ASP A 248 13.83 9.19 19.82
CA ASP A 248 12.86 8.64 18.89
C ASP A 248 13.52 7.91 17.71
N GLU A 249 14.60 8.47 17.14
CA GLU A 249 15.33 7.86 16.03
C GLU A 249 16.08 6.58 16.43
N LYS A 250 16.65 6.55 17.64
CA LYS A 250 17.32 5.35 18.16
C LYS A 250 16.32 4.22 18.38
N GLU A 251 15.16 4.51 18.96
CA GLU A 251 14.11 3.51 19.14
C GLU A 251 13.57 3.01 17.80
N ASP A 252 13.39 3.91 16.83
CA ASP A 252 12.93 3.56 15.49
C ASP A 252 13.93 2.66 14.76
N ALA A 253 15.22 2.96 14.86
CA ALA A 253 16.27 2.10 14.33
C ALA A 253 16.25 0.72 14.99
N GLN A 254 16.05 0.64 16.31
CA GLN A 254 15.93 -0.64 17.03
C GLN A 254 14.70 -1.43 16.58
N ARG A 255 13.53 -0.77 16.42
CA ARG A 255 12.29 -1.39 15.91
C ARG A 255 12.47 -1.89 14.48
N ALA A 256 13.06 -1.09 13.60
CA ALA A 256 13.36 -1.48 12.22
C ALA A 256 14.32 -2.69 12.18
N SER A 257 15.37 -2.67 13.00
CA SER A 257 16.30 -3.81 13.10
C SER A 257 15.61 -5.06 13.62
N LYS A 258 14.72 -4.95 14.61
CA LYS A 258 13.92 -6.08 15.10
C LYS A 258 13.01 -6.62 14.00
N PHE A 259 12.28 -5.75 13.30
CA PHE A 259 11.42 -6.12 12.17
C PHE A 259 12.19 -6.88 11.09
N LYS A 260 13.38 -6.42 10.70
CA LYS A 260 14.22 -7.11 9.70
C LYS A 260 14.66 -8.51 10.13
N ARG A 261 14.81 -8.77 11.44
CA ARG A 261 15.13 -10.11 11.95
C ARG A 261 13.89 -11.00 11.98
N GLU A 262 12.74 -10.44 12.34
CA GLU A 262 11.48 -11.17 12.45
C GLU A 262 10.79 -11.40 11.10
N TYR A 263 11.14 -10.66 10.05
CA TYR A 263 10.46 -10.73 8.76
C TYR A 263 11.42 -10.97 7.61
N SER A 264 11.09 -11.98 6.80
CA SER A 264 11.64 -12.16 5.46
C SER A 264 10.98 -11.21 4.47
N MET A 265 11.73 -10.73 3.47
CA MET A 265 11.22 -9.84 2.43
C MET A 265 11.39 -10.44 1.04
N LYS A 266 10.36 -10.30 0.21
CA LYS A 266 10.41 -10.57 -1.24
C LYS A 266 9.79 -9.41 -2.01
N TRP A 267 10.29 -9.16 -3.21
CA TRP A 267 9.67 -8.20 -4.10
C TRP A 267 8.38 -8.76 -4.69
N PHE A 268 7.38 -7.89 -4.84
CA PHE A 268 6.18 -8.22 -5.58
C PHE A 268 6.55 -8.60 -7.02
N PRO A 269 6.02 -9.69 -7.59
CA PRO A 269 6.37 -10.10 -8.94
C PRO A 269 6.03 -9.02 -9.97
N GLU A 270 6.81 -8.91 -11.04
CA GLU A 270 6.52 -7.93 -12.09
C GLU A 270 5.15 -8.19 -12.72
N PHE A 271 4.34 -7.13 -12.83
CA PHE A 271 3.06 -7.14 -13.52
C PHE A 271 3.27 -6.62 -14.94
N GLU A 272 3.30 -7.54 -15.90
CA GLU A 272 3.76 -7.27 -17.26
C GLU A 272 2.84 -6.30 -18.03
N GLU A 273 1.56 -6.25 -17.66
CA GLU A 273 0.55 -5.38 -18.25
C GLU A 273 0.72 -3.91 -17.86
N ASP A 274 1.25 -3.64 -16.66
CA ASP A 274 1.60 -2.29 -16.19
C ASP A 274 2.60 -2.36 -15.02
N ASN A 275 3.89 -2.21 -15.33
CA ASN A 275 4.96 -2.31 -14.34
C ASN A 275 5.01 -1.16 -13.32
N THR A 276 4.14 -0.15 -13.46
CA THR A 276 4.08 0.98 -12.53
C THR A 276 3.13 0.74 -11.36
N VAL A 277 2.19 -0.20 -11.49
CA VAL A 277 1.10 -0.42 -10.52
C VAL A 277 1.63 -0.94 -9.18
N PHE A 278 2.59 -1.87 -9.22
CA PHE A 278 3.21 -2.49 -8.04
C PHE A 278 4.69 -2.14 -7.93
N HIS A 279 5.10 -1.02 -8.53
CA HIS A 279 6.48 -0.59 -8.50
C HIS A 279 6.96 -0.43 -7.05
N ARG A 280 8.05 -1.13 -6.70
CA ARG A 280 8.65 -1.15 -5.34
C ARG A 280 7.75 -1.73 -4.25
N MET A 281 6.69 -2.44 -4.61
CA MET A 281 5.92 -3.18 -3.62
C MET A 281 6.76 -4.36 -3.12
N ALA A 282 6.93 -4.42 -1.81
CA ALA A 282 7.61 -5.50 -1.11
C ALA A 282 6.60 -6.25 -0.26
N ILE A 283 6.84 -7.55 -0.10
CA ILE A 283 6.03 -8.43 0.71
C ILE A 283 6.91 -8.93 1.85
N HIS A 284 6.42 -8.74 3.07
CA HIS A 284 7.09 -9.12 4.30
C HIS A 284 6.31 -10.24 4.97
N PHE A 285 6.98 -11.35 5.22
CA PHE A 285 6.44 -12.54 5.85
C PHE A 285 7.10 -12.70 7.20
N LYS A 286 6.33 -12.94 8.25
CA LYS A 286 6.90 -13.21 9.57
C LYS A 286 7.62 -14.56 9.54
N ASN A 287 8.86 -14.59 10.00
CA ASN A 287 9.64 -15.82 10.14
C ASN A 287 9.01 -16.70 11.23
N PRO A 288 9.08 -18.03 11.13
CA PRO A 288 8.74 -18.91 12.24
C PRO A 288 9.59 -18.52 13.46
N VAL A 289 8.99 -18.58 14.65
CA VAL A 289 9.74 -18.42 15.89
C VAL A 289 10.45 -19.75 16.11
N ASP A 290 11.78 -19.74 16.16
CA ASP A 290 12.53 -20.89 16.65
C ASP A 290 12.20 -21.00 18.14
N ASP A 291 11.32 -21.93 18.54
CA ASP A 291 10.86 -22.14 19.92
C ASP A 291 11.98 -22.60 20.88
N ASP A 292 13.24 -22.53 20.47
CA ASP A 292 14.41 -23.07 21.19
C ASP A 292 15.00 -22.12 22.26
N GLU A 293 14.46 -20.90 22.45
CA GLU A 293 15.02 -19.92 23.42
C GLU A 293 14.22 -19.74 24.73
N GLU A 294 13.08 -20.40 24.97
CA GLU A 294 12.35 -20.32 26.27
C GLU A 294 12.78 -21.39 27.31
N GLY A 295 14.06 -21.79 27.26
CA GLY A 295 14.61 -22.89 28.06
C GLY A 295 15.69 -22.53 29.10
N GLU A 296 15.87 -21.27 29.50
CA GLU A 296 16.82 -20.87 30.57
C GLU A 296 16.19 -20.05 31.70
#